data_AF-A0AAQ1URR2-F1
#
_entry.id   AF-A0AAQ1URR2-F1
#
_cell.length_a   1.000
_cell.length_b   1.000
_cell.length_c   1.000
_cell.angle_alpha   90.00
_cell.angle_beta   90.00
_cell.angle_gamma   90.00
#
_symmetry.space_group_name_H-M   'P 1'
#
loop_
_entity.id
_entity.type
_entity.pdbx_description
1 polymer ?
#
loop_
_entity_poly.entity_id
_entity_poly.type
_entity_poly.pdbx_seq_one_letter_code
_entity_poly.pdbx_strand_id
1 'polypeptide(L)'
;MCSLFFCYLCITFFASGEHKLLYTMTANKDNTTHTSSAWTEVGYSPLCSNQFLTTPVFLPGETTFFLCREDGGRRPVKLTFVVFKAPDTEEWEDDAMVGEMLVQALGDGDEEVEPVRVVNLGMPPAEFIRLVNQTDDATVFNISWPYGEVEVEKATVTDEGYLFRKEDFEAEKGIRCRLTPCDGHPFTLTLKIPFAGFSLRNADGNAVSGEMEVPYDDVTRYTYAFTGSEANDRFSVLLDDGRLNYLCVQRENGRLAVRDLRNKLAVVDEIGAEGPLSQLLMGAHTALVKNRNNRWRISLAGSLPASEPVPECEPTALVRYAFGRLTAEEFEGENDLLKQLMQLEAHLGFQWFWLKEADWSFEHLDGLLDMADLDDNPEKMMRQALLYNRFERFMHKLTACSYSAMKPIQGDRLQARNNKRKIARCVKRIANHRSDAGSSIVTPPNSYQDDADDNFPNDAGSSLWALAEADRREILTLFSTFHRDFIEALGA
;
A
#
# COMPACT_ATOMS: atom_id res chain seq x y z
N MET A 1 24.45 33.30 -36.30
CA MET A 1 23.48 34.31 -35.82
C MET A 1 22.09 34.23 -36.47
N CYS A 2 21.79 33.27 -37.35
CA CYS A 2 20.42 33.12 -37.90
C CYS A 2 19.53 32.10 -37.16
N SER A 3 20.04 31.39 -36.15
CA SER A 3 19.23 30.36 -35.45
C SER A 3 18.54 30.85 -34.17
N LEU A 4 18.90 32.04 -33.67
CA LEU A 4 18.30 32.63 -32.47
C LEU A 4 17.09 33.54 -32.78
N PHE A 5 16.94 33.98 -34.03
CA PHE A 5 15.81 34.83 -34.46
C PHE A 5 14.52 34.02 -34.72
N PHE A 6 14.62 32.74 -35.08
CA PHE A 6 13.46 31.89 -35.32
C PHE A 6 12.77 31.42 -34.03
N CYS A 7 13.51 31.29 -32.92
CA CYS A 7 12.90 30.94 -31.63
C CYS A 7 12.10 32.08 -31.02
N TYR A 8 12.46 33.35 -31.27
CA TYR A 8 11.75 34.48 -30.67
C TYR A 8 10.41 34.78 -31.36
N LEU A 9 10.30 34.54 -32.68
CA LEU A 9 9.05 34.76 -33.42
C LEU A 9 7.98 33.69 -33.14
N CYS A 10 8.38 32.46 -32.81
CA CYS A 10 7.45 31.39 -32.40
C CYS A 10 6.89 31.60 -30.99
N ILE A 11 7.63 32.29 -30.10
CA ILE A 11 7.19 32.56 -28.73
C ILE A 11 6.21 33.73 -28.68
N THR A 12 6.29 34.70 -29.61
CA THR A 12 5.38 35.85 -29.63
C THR A 12 4.05 35.61 -30.36
N PHE A 13 3.95 34.59 -31.23
CA PHE A 13 2.68 34.27 -31.90
C PHE A 13 1.78 33.28 -31.13
N PHE A 14 2.29 32.60 -30.11
CA PHE A 14 1.48 31.75 -29.22
C PHE A 14 0.85 32.53 -28.05
N ALA A 15 1.15 33.82 -27.90
CA ALA A 15 0.70 34.64 -26.78
C ALA A 15 -0.58 35.47 -27.05
N SER A 16 -1.27 35.29 -28.18
CA SER A 16 -2.53 36.03 -28.47
C SER A 16 -3.72 35.17 -28.89
N GLY A 17 -3.68 33.86 -28.63
CA GLY A 17 -4.85 33.01 -28.76
C GLY A 17 -5.38 32.66 -27.37
N GLU A 18 -6.34 33.42 -26.86
CA GLU A 18 -7.19 32.97 -25.76
C GLU A 18 -8.00 31.75 -26.21
N HIS A 19 -7.34 30.60 -26.30
CA HIS A 19 -8.03 29.32 -26.24
C HIS A 19 -8.35 29.10 -24.77
N LYS A 20 -9.56 29.51 -24.36
CA LYS A 20 -10.26 28.83 -23.28
C LYS A 20 -10.24 27.34 -23.62
N LEU A 21 -9.27 26.61 -23.08
CA LEU A 21 -9.31 25.17 -22.94
C LEU A 21 -10.52 24.88 -22.04
N LEU A 22 -11.71 24.84 -22.65
CA LEU A 22 -12.85 24.16 -22.07
C LEU A 22 -12.41 22.71 -21.95
N TYR A 23 -12.04 22.32 -20.73
CA TYR A 23 -12.01 20.93 -20.31
C TYR A 23 -13.45 20.42 -20.37
N THR A 24 -13.95 20.08 -21.56
CA THR A 24 -15.15 19.25 -21.68
C THR A 24 -14.77 17.85 -21.27
N MET A 25 -15.28 17.40 -20.12
CA MET A 25 -15.32 15.98 -19.82
C MET A 25 -16.37 15.37 -20.75
N THR A 26 -15.94 14.74 -21.85
CA THR A 26 -16.79 13.82 -22.61
C THR A 26 -17.04 12.60 -21.75
N ALA A 27 -18.25 12.52 -21.17
CA ALA A 27 -18.77 11.24 -20.70
C ALA A 27 -19.10 10.39 -21.93
N ASN A 28 -18.79 9.10 -21.88
CA ASN A 28 -18.87 8.10 -22.95
C ASN A 28 -17.72 8.11 -23.96
N LYS A 29 -16.61 7.49 -23.54
CA LYS A 29 -15.65 6.86 -24.44
C LYS A 29 -15.53 5.36 -24.17
N ASP A 30 -16.62 4.76 -23.67
CA ASP A 30 -16.78 3.31 -23.66
C ASP A 30 -17.34 2.92 -25.04
N ASN A 31 -16.99 1.74 -25.54
CA ASN A 31 -17.48 1.18 -26.81
C ASN A 31 -19.02 1.05 -26.79
N THR A 32 -19.75 2.15 -26.95
CA THR A 32 -21.19 2.14 -27.21
C THR A 32 -21.39 1.78 -28.67
N THR A 33 -21.84 0.55 -28.90
CA THR A 33 -22.42 0.15 -30.18
C THR A 33 -23.69 0.98 -30.39
N HIS A 34 -23.61 1.98 -31.27
CA HIS A 34 -24.75 2.78 -31.68
C HIS A 34 -25.63 1.97 -32.64
N THR A 35 -26.95 2.10 -32.50
CA THR A 35 -27.90 1.43 -33.39
C THR A 35 -28.24 2.24 -34.62
N SER A 36 -27.98 3.55 -34.59
CA SER A 36 -28.29 4.52 -35.66
C SER A 36 -27.01 5.07 -36.29
N SER A 37 -27.11 5.52 -37.55
CA SER A 37 -25.98 6.13 -38.28
C SER A 37 -25.52 7.48 -37.72
N ALA A 38 -26.37 8.11 -36.89
CA ALA A 38 -26.09 9.34 -36.18
C ALA A 38 -26.59 9.26 -34.73
N TRP A 39 -25.87 9.91 -33.81
CA TRP A 39 -26.21 9.95 -32.38
C TRP A 39 -25.87 11.30 -31.75
N THR A 40 -26.51 11.59 -30.63
CA THR A 40 -26.27 12.79 -29.83
C THR A 40 -25.21 12.50 -28.76
N GLU A 41 -24.18 13.32 -28.71
CA GLU A 41 -23.20 13.35 -27.61
C GLU A 41 -23.35 14.61 -26.77
N VAL A 42 -22.99 14.51 -25.48
CA VAL A 42 -23.02 15.64 -24.55
C VAL A 42 -21.64 15.90 -23.99
N GLY A 43 -21.22 17.15 -24.03
CA GLY A 43 -20.05 17.66 -23.32
C GLY A 43 -20.48 18.49 -22.12
N TYR A 44 -19.89 18.22 -20.97
CA TYR A 44 -20.16 18.95 -19.73
C TYR A 44 -18.96 19.81 -19.37
N SER A 45 -19.21 21.05 -18.96
CA SER A 45 -18.19 21.85 -18.28
C SER A 45 -17.99 21.35 -16.84
N PRO A 46 -16.90 21.73 -16.16
CA PRO A 46 -16.67 21.38 -14.76
C PRO A 46 -17.77 21.87 -13.79
N LEU A 47 -18.59 22.86 -14.18
CA LEU A 47 -19.69 23.36 -13.35
C LEU A 47 -20.91 22.43 -13.33
N CYS A 48 -21.02 21.56 -14.35
CA CYS A 48 -22.05 20.54 -14.43
C CYS A 48 -21.78 19.34 -13.51
N SER A 49 -20.61 19.25 -12.87
CA SER A 49 -20.25 18.13 -12.01
C SER A 49 -20.08 18.54 -10.55
N ASN A 50 -20.26 17.57 -9.66
CA ASN A 50 -19.97 17.69 -8.25
C ASN A 50 -19.32 16.38 -7.79
N GLN A 51 -18.27 16.46 -6.98
CA GLN A 51 -17.52 15.29 -6.48
C GLN A 51 -18.39 14.27 -5.72
N PHE A 52 -19.56 14.69 -5.25
CA PHE A 52 -20.51 13.86 -4.52
C PHE A 52 -21.57 13.20 -5.41
N LEU A 53 -21.60 13.49 -6.71
CA LEU A 53 -22.54 12.92 -7.68
C LEU A 53 -21.79 12.06 -8.69
N THR A 54 -22.32 10.89 -9.03
CA THR A 54 -21.76 10.05 -10.10
C THR A 54 -22.11 10.58 -11.49
N THR A 55 -23.22 11.29 -11.61
CA THR A 55 -23.78 11.74 -12.88
C THR A 55 -23.68 13.27 -12.98
N PRO A 56 -23.12 13.82 -14.07
CA PRO A 56 -23.15 15.26 -14.31
C PRO A 56 -24.59 15.74 -14.58
N VAL A 57 -24.84 17.01 -14.30
CA VAL A 57 -26.14 17.66 -14.42
C VAL A 57 -26.13 18.66 -15.56
N PHE A 58 -27.19 18.67 -16.36
CA PHE A 58 -27.44 19.67 -17.38
C PHE A 58 -27.55 21.06 -16.78
N LEU A 59 -26.81 22.01 -17.36
CA LEU A 59 -26.90 23.42 -17.05
C LEU A 59 -26.90 24.21 -18.35
N PRO A 60 -27.92 25.07 -18.59
CA PRO A 60 -27.94 25.94 -19.76
C PRO A 60 -26.66 26.78 -19.86
N GLY A 61 -26.01 26.74 -21.01
CA GLY A 61 -24.75 27.48 -21.27
C GLY A 61 -23.47 26.76 -20.84
N GLU A 62 -23.56 25.75 -19.98
CA GLU A 62 -22.42 24.95 -19.49
C GLU A 62 -22.42 23.52 -20.08
N THR A 63 -23.54 23.10 -20.67
CA THR A 63 -23.67 21.86 -21.43
C THR A 63 -23.62 22.13 -22.93
N THR A 64 -22.80 21.39 -23.66
CA THR A 64 -22.66 21.47 -25.13
C THR A 64 -23.12 20.16 -25.76
N PHE A 65 -23.95 20.23 -26.81
CA PHE A 65 -24.40 19.06 -27.55
C PHE A 65 -23.62 18.89 -28.84
N PHE A 66 -23.44 17.64 -29.27
CA PHE A 66 -22.77 17.30 -30.51
C PHE A 66 -23.62 16.31 -31.30
N LEU A 67 -23.73 16.54 -32.60
CA LEU A 67 -24.23 15.57 -33.56
C LEU A 67 -23.05 14.77 -34.08
N CYS A 68 -23.06 13.47 -33.80
CA CYS A 68 -22.04 12.52 -34.20
C CYS A 68 -22.56 11.56 -35.27
N ARG A 69 -21.65 11.07 -36.10
CA ARG A 69 -21.93 10.15 -37.21
C ARG A 69 -20.86 9.08 -37.31
N GLU A 70 -21.21 7.94 -37.91
CA GLU A 70 -20.27 6.82 -38.13
C GLU A 70 -19.06 7.20 -38.98
N ASP A 71 -19.18 8.20 -39.85
CA ASP A 71 -18.08 8.72 -40.68
C ASP A 71 -17.01 9.48 -39.87
N GLY A 72 -17.17 9.57 -38.55
CA GLY A 72 -16.30 10.31 -37.63
C GLY A 72 -16.64 11.80 -37.54
N GLY A 73 -17.72 12.24 -38.21
CA GLY A 73 -18.20 13.61 -38.12
C GLY A 73 -18.76 13.91 -36.74
N ARG A 74 -18.10 14.80 -36.00
CA ARG A 74 -18.54 15.30 -34.69
C ARG A 74 -18.70 16.82 -34.74
N ARG A 75 -19.94 17.32 -34.70
CA ARG A 75 -20.22 18.76 -34.86
C ARG A 75 -20.98 19.31 -33.65
N PRO A 76 -20.54 20.43 -33.06
CA PRO A 76 -21.28 21.08 -31.98
C PRO A 76 -22.61 21.64 -32.52
N VAL A 77 -23.68 21.47 -31.74
CA VAL A 77 -25.03 21.90 -32.07
C VAL A 77 -25.46 22.97 -31.07
N LYS A 78 -26.12 24.03 -31.57
CA LYS A 78 -26.70 25.07 -30.70
C LYS A 78 -27.91 24.50 -29.97
N LEU A 79 -28.14 24.95 -28.75
CA LEU A 79 -29.28 24.51 -27.93
C LEU A 79 -30.64 24.64 -28.64
N THR A 80 -30.82 25.63 -29.52
CA THR A 80 -32.05 25.81 -30.32
C THR A 80 -32.31 24.72 -31.36
N PHE A 81 -31.34 23.83 -31.60
CA PHE A 81 -31.45 22.67 -32.50
C PHE A 81 -31.39 21.35 -31.70
N VAL A 82 -31.81 21.41 -30.45
CA VAL A 82 -31.85 20.29 -29.53
C VAL A 82 -33.25 20.22 -28.96
N VAL A 83 -33.82 19.03 -28.98
CA VAL A 83 -35.15 18.75 -28.41
C VAL A 83 -35.01 17.79 -27.23
N PHE A 84 -35.95 17.91 -26.29
CA PHE A 84 -35.97 17.20 -25.02
C PHE A 84 -37.22 16.36 -24.92
N LYS A 85 -37.13 15.24 -24.19
CA LYS A 85 -38.27 14.36 -23.97
C LYS A 85 -38.14 13.65 -22.63
N ALA A 86 -39.23 13.44 -21.92
CA ALA A 86 -39.23 12.58 -20.74
C ALA A 86 -39.14 11.08 -21.17
N PRO A 87 -38.39 10.22 -20.46
CA PRO A 87 -38.17 8.82 -20.87
C PRO A 87 -39.43 8.03 -21.27
N ASP A 88 -40.56 8.27 -20.61
CA ASP A 88 -41.81 7.54 -20.80
C ASP A 88 -42.85 8.25 -21.70
N THR A 89 -42.43 9.30 -22.40
CA THR A 89 -43.31 10.09 -23.29
C THR A 89 -42.92 9.90 -24.76
N GLU A 90 -43.83 10.14 -25.69
CA GLU A 90 -43.52 10.15 -27.14
C GLU A 90 -43.33 11.58 -27.69
N GLU A 91 -43.74 12.59 -26.93
CA GLU A 91 -43.74 14.00 -27.34
C GLU A 91 -42.39 14.66 -27.06
N TRP A 92 -41.82 15.30 -28.09
CA TRP A 92 -40.61 16.09 -27.97
C TRP A 92 -40.95 17.56 -27.70
N GLU A 93 -40.21 18.18 -26.79
CA GLU A 93 -40.35 19.57 -26.38
C GLU A 93 -39.07 20.37 -26.68
N ASP A 94 -39.23 21.67 -26.93
CA ASP A 94 -38.11 22.60 -27.17
C ASP A 94 -37.43 23.04 -25.85
N ASP A 95 -38.18 22.98 -24.74
CA ASP A 95 -37.71 23.42 -23.42
C ASP A 95 -37.24 22.24 -22.57
N ALA A 96 -36.16 22.45 -21.81
CA ALA A 96 -35.62 21.42 -20.93
C ALA A 96 -36.46 21.30 -19.65
N MET A 97 -37.06 20.13 -19.44
CA MET A 97 -37.78 19.78 -18.21
C MET A 97 -36.83 19.47 -17.05
N VAL A 98 -37.31 19.63 -15.82
CA VAL A 98 -36.60 19.19 -14.61
C VAL A 98 -36.76 17.68 -14.45
N GLY A 99 -35.66 16.99 -14.17
CA GLY A 99 -35.61 15.55 -13.99
C GLY A 99 -34.75 14.85 -15.01
N GLU A 100 -34.99 13.55 -15.18
CA GLU A 100 -34.32 12.77 -16.19
C GLU A 100 -34.97 13.01 -17.56
N MET A 101 -34.14 13.25 -18.58
CA MET A 101 -34.60 13.56 -19.94
C MET A 101 -33.75 12.83 -20.98
N LEU A 102 -34.37 12.50 -22.10
CA LEU A 102 -33.73 12.14 -23.35
C LEU A 102 -33.53 13.41 -24.16
N VAL A 103 -32.33 13.56 -24.72
CA VAL A 103 -31.94 14.74 -25.48
C VAL A 103 -31.50 14.31 -26.87
N GLN A 104 -32.03 14.95 -27.90
CA GLN A 104 -31.70 14.65 -29.29
C GLN A 104 -31.29 15.92 -30.03
N ALA A 105 -30.11 15.89 -30.65
CA ALA A 105 -29.75 16.89 -31.64
C ALA A 105 -30.53 16.65 -32.93
N LEU A 106 -31.06 17.72 -33.52
CA LEU A 106 -31.76 17.64 -34.81
C LEU A 106 -30.75 17.32 -35.92
N GLY A 107 -31.00 16.24 -36.66
CA GLY A 107 -30.21 15.78 -37.80
C GLY A 107 -30.45 16.61 -39.06
N ASP A 108 -29.72 16.29 -40.13
CA ASP A 108 -29.91 16.95 -41.42
C ASP A 108 -31.02 16.23 -42.23
N GLY A 109 -32.16 16.89 -42.44
CA GLY A 109 -33.28 16.33 -43.21
C GLY A 109 -34.10 15.30 -42.40
N ASP A 110 -34.30 14.10 -42.95
CA ASP A 110 -35.04 13.00 -42.31
C ASP A 110 -34.10 12.01 -41.57
N GLU A 111 -32.90 12.45 -41.19
CA GLU A 111 -31.89 11.64 -40.48
C GLU A 111 -32.38 11.26 -39.07
N GLU A 112 -32.44 9.96 -38.77
CA GLU A 112 -32.77 9.45 -37.44
C GLU A 112 -31.53 9.51 -36.53
N VAL A 113 -31.61 10.35 -35.49
CA VAL A 113 -30.51 10.59 -34.55
C VAL A 113 -30.82 9.91 -33.21
N GLU A 114 -29.91 9.06 -32.73
CA GLU A 114 -30.05 8.42 -31.42
C GLU A 114 -29.96 9.46 -30.28
N PRO A 115 -30.92 9.49 -29.34
CA PRO A 115 -30.92 10.41 -28.21
C PRO A 115 -29.99 9.94 -27.07
N VAL A 116 -29.63 10.87 -26.19
CA VAL A 116 -28.78 10.62 -25.02
C VAL A 116 -29.49 10.98 -23.73
N ARG A 117 -29.30 10.17 -22.68
CA ARG A 117 -29.86 10.43 -21.34
C ARG A 117 -29.08 11.52 -20.62
N VAL A 118 -29.80 12.48 -20.06
CA VAL A 118 -29.29 13.63 -19.33
C VAL A 118 -30.17 13.89 -18.10
N VAL A 119 -29.60 14.44 -17.03
CA VAL A 119 -30.35 14.83 -15.83
C VAL A 119 -30.30 16.33 -15.64
N ASN A 120 -31.44 16.97 -15.39
CA ASN A 120 -31.56 18.39 -15.11
C ASN A 120 -32.12 18.63 -13.70
N LEU A 121 -31.34 19.26 -12.81
CA LEU A 121 -31.80 19.62 -11.47
C LEU A 121 -32.50 20.98 -11.39
N GLY A 122 -32.46 21.77 -12.47
CA GLY A 122 -32.89 23.18 -12.45
C GLY A 122 -31.95 24.12 -11.70
N MET A 123 -30.85 23.61 -11.14
CA MET A 123 -29.88 24.37 -10.35
C MET A 123 -28.47 23.76 -10.44
N PRO A 124 -27.41 24.54 -10.14
CA PRO A 124 -26.04 24.02 -10.11
C PRO A 124 -25.87 22.88 -9.08
N PRO A 125 -25.10 21.83 -9.40
CA PRO A 125 -24.92 20.71 -8.48
C PRO A 125 -24.12 21.09 -7.22
N ALA A 126 -23.37 22.20 -7.23
CA ALA A 126 -22.70 22.77 -6.05
C ALA A 126 -23.67 23.47 -5.07
N GLU A 127 -24.87 23.85 -5.53
CA GLU A 127 -25.93 24.38 -4.68
C GLU A 127 -26.85 23.26 -4.16
N PHE A 128 -27.02 22.21 -4.96
CA PHE A 128 -27.84 21.05 -4.60
C PHE A 128 -27.29 20.28 -3.39
N ILE A 129 -25.99 19.94 -3.40
CA ILE A 129 -25.34 19.17 -2.33
C ILE A 129 -24.07 19.84 -1.85
N ARG A 130 -24.00 20.09 -0.54
CA ARG A 130 -22.86 20.73 0.15
C ARG A 130 -22.44 19.92 1.36
N LEU A 131 -21.13 19.72 1.50
CA LEU A 131 -20.56 19.12 2.69
C LEU A 131 -20.63 20.12 3.85
N VAL A 132 -21.30 19.73 4.94
CA VAL A 132 -21.40 20.54 6.17
C VAL A 132 -20.30 20.11 7.13
N ASN A 133 -20.20 18.80 7.37
CA ASN A 133 -19.26 18.24 8.32
C ASN A 133 -18.81 16.84 7.88
N GLN A 134 -17.59 16.47 8.21
CA GLN A 134 -17.02 15.17 7.89
C GLN A 134 -16.18 14.66 9.06
N THR A 135 -16.58 13.51 9.61
CA THR A 135 -15.83 12.74 10.60
C THR A 135 -15.35 11.43 9.98
N ASP A 136 -14.68 10.59 10.77
CA ASP A 136 -14.18 9.28 10.29
C ASP A 136 -15.29 8.25 10.08
N ASP A 137 -16.38 8.42 10.82
CA ASP A 137 -17.49 7.50 10.97
C ASP A 137 -18.77 8.04 10.33
N ALA A 138 -18.87 9.35 10.10
CA ALA A 138 -20.04 9.95 9.49
C ALA A 138 -19.72 11.18 8.63
N THR A 139 -20.61 11.46 7.69
CA THR A 139 -20.56 12.66 6.85
C THR A 139 -21.93 13.33 6.87
N VAL A 140 -21.97 14.64 7.07
CA VAL A 140 -23.21 15.44 7.04
C VAL A 140 -23.22 16.27 5.77
N PHE A 141 -24.25 16.07 4.95
CA PHE A 141 -24.51 16.90 3.78
C PHE A 141 -25.76 17.73 3.98
N ASN A 142 -25.70 18.99 3.55
CA ASN A 142 -26.89 19.76 3.28
C ASN A 142 -27.29 19.49 1.83
N ILE A 143 -28.45 18.85 1.66
CA ILE A 143 -29.05 18.58 0.36
C ILE A 143 -30.34 19.39 0.29
N SER A 144 -30.40 20.33 -0.64
CA SER A 144 -31.54 21.23 -0.80
C SER A 144 -31.92 21.32 -2.26
N TRP A 145 -33.18 21.04 -2.55
CA TRP A 145 -33.72 21.11 -3.90
C TRP A 145 -35.11 21.76 -3.86
N PRO A 146 -35.29 22.96 -4.46
CA PRO A 146 -36.51 23.73 -4.31
C PRO A 146 -37.66 23.27 -5.22
N TYR A 147 -37.41 22.35 -6.15
CA TYR A 147 -38.36 21.93 -7.17
C TYR A 147 -39.19 20.70 -6.79
N GLY A 148 -39.06 20.19 -5.56
CA GLY A 148 -39.78 19.00 -5.11
C GLY A 148 -39.28 18.44 -3.79
N GLU A 149 -39.54 17.15 -3.58
CA GLU A 149 -39.14 16.41 -2.38
C GLU A 149 -37.84 15.61 -2.62
N VAL A 150 -37.01 15.53 -1.58
CA VAL A 150 -35.73 14.80 -1.57
C VAL A 150 -35.77 13.70 -0.52
N GLU A 151 -35.72 12.45 -0.99
CA GLU A 151 -35.62 11.26 -0.16
C GLU A 151 -34.25 10.62 -0.36
N VAL A 152 -33.50 10.43 0.72
CA VAL A 152 -32.17 9.81 0.64
C VAL A 152 -32.12 8.53 1.45
N GLU A 153 -31.69 7.45 0.79
CA GLU A 153 -31.57 6.14 1.44
C GLU A 153 -30.48 6.16 2.53
N LYS A 154 -30.71 5.42 3.62
CA LYS A 154 -29.75 5.21 4.71
C LYS A 154 -29.23 6.50 5.39
N ALA A 155 -29.88 7.64 5.17
CA ALA A 155 -29.55 8.90 5.81
C ALA A 155 -30.41 9.15 7.04
N THR A 156 -29.82 9.69 8.11
CA THR A 156 -30.57 10.22 9.26
C THR A 156 -30.73 11.73 9.10
N VAL A 157 -31.96 12.25 9.12
CA VAL A 157 -32.21 13.70 9.06
C VAL A 157 -31.85 14.33 10.41
N THR A 158 -31.02 15.37 10.38
CA THR A 158 -30.59 16.16 11.54
C THR A 158 -30.84 17.64 11.30
N ASP A 159 -30.72 18.47 12.33
CA ASP A 159 -30.92 19.94 12.21
C ASP A 159 -29.90 20.60 11.25
N GLU A 160 -28.74 19.98 11.03
CA GLU A 160 -27.68 20.46 10.13
C GLU A 160 -27.75 19.87 8.71
N GLY A 161 -28.57 18.83 8.48
CA GLY A 161 -28.72 18.15 7.19
C GLY A 161 -28.82 16.63 7.29
N TYR A 162 -28.44 15.93 6.22
CA TYR A 162 -28.47 14.48 6.09
C TYR A 162 -27.16 13.87 6.61
N LEU A 163 -27.26 13.11 7.70
CA LEU A 163 -26.15 12.36 8.31
C LEU A 163 -26.06 10.96 7.68
N PHE A 164 -24.90 10.64 7.13
CA PHE A 164 -24.57 9.34 6.58
C PHE A 164 -23.48 8.69 7.42
N ARG A 165 -23.70 7.45 7.87
CA ARG A 165 -22.65 6.68 8.55
C ARG A 165 -21.85 5.88 7.54
N LYS A 166 -20.55 5.72 7.83
CA LYS A 166 -19.62 4.96 7.00
C LYS A 166 -20.01 3.48 6.88
N GLU A 167 -20.60 2.91 7.93
CA GLU A 167 -21.08 1.51 7.96
C GLU A 167 -22.21 1.25 6.95
N ASP A 168 -23.00 2.27 6.62
CA ASP A 168 -24.14 2.17 5.73
C ASP A 168 -23.74 2.32 4.24
N PHE A 169 -22.49 2.74 3.97
CA PHE A 169 -22.01 3.10 2.65
C PHE A 169 -21.26 1.97 1.94
N GLU A 170 -21.84 1.52 0.81
CA GLU A 170 -21.20 0.60 -0.12
C GLU A 170 -20.60 1.41 -1.28
N ALA A 171 -19.28 1.60 -1.28
CA ALA A 171 -18.61 2.56 -2.15
C ALA A 171 -18.75 2.31 -3.66
N GLU A 172 -19.12 1.10 -4.09
CA GLU A 172 -19.41 0.80 -5.50
C GLU A 172 -20.86 1.09 -5.91
N LYS A 173 -21.83 0.96 -4.98
CA LYS A 173 -23.24 1.20 -5.28
C LYS A 173 -23.63 2.68 -5.09
N GLY A 174 -22.89 3.41 -4.26
CA GLY A 174 -23.28 4.74 -3.83
C GLY A 174 -24.57 4.73 -3.03
N ILE A 175 -25.12 5.91 -2.74
CA ILE A 175 -26.41 6.04 -2.05
C ILE A 175 -27.43 6.63 -3.02
N ARG A 176 -28.61 6.02 -3.10
CA ARG A 176 -29.69 6.53 -3.93
C ARG A 176 -30.36 7.71 -3.25
N CYS A 177 -30.38 8.82 -3.98
CA CYS A 177 -31.13 10.02 -3.67
C CYS A 177 -32.29 10.09 -4.66
N ARG A 178 -33.51 9.83 -4.19
CA ARG A 178 -34.72 9.91 -4.99
C ARG A 178 -35.29 11.32 -4.91
N LEU A 179 -35.49 11.94 -6.06
CA LEU A 179 -36.05 13.27 -6.20
C LEU A 179 -37.44 13.16 -6.83
N THR A 180 -38.44 13.74 -6.19
CA THR A 180 -39.82 13.78 -6.69
C THR A 180 -40.17 15.23 -7.00
N PRO A 181 -40.13 15.67 -8.27
CA PRO A 181 -40.46 17.05 -8.62
C PRO A 181 -41.94 17.34 -8.34
N CYS A 182 -42.28 18.62 -8.13
CA CYS A 182 -43.67 19.06 -8.01
C CYS A 182 -44.47 18.84 -9.30
N ASP A 183 -43.78 18.87 -10.44
CA ASP A 183 -44.32 18.61 -11.78
C ASP A 183 -43.33 17.74 -12.57
N GLY A 184 -43.81 16.63 -13.15
CA GLY A 184 -42.99 15.62 -13.83
C GLY A 184 -42.80 14.29 -13.06
N HIS A 185 -41.83 13.49 -13.51
CA HIS A 185 -41.61 12.13 -13.00
C HIS A 185 -40.48 12.06 -11.95
N PRO A 186 -40.61 11.21 -10.91
CA PRO A 186 -39.54 10.96 -9.95
C PRO A 186 -38.32 10.35 -10.63
N PHE A 187 -37.14 10.79 -10.24
CA PHE A 187 -35.86 10.28 -10.76
C PHE A 187 -34.87 10.06 -9.63
N THR A 188 -33.81 9.30 -9.90
CA THR A 188 -32.82 8.93 -8.87
C THR A 188 -31.42 9.38 -9.27
N LEU A 189 -30.73 10.04 -8.36
CA LEU A 189 -29.30 10.31 -8.42
C LEU A 189 -28.54 9.36 -7.51
N THR A 190 -27.32 9.00 -7.90
CA THR A 190 -26.42 8.23 -7.05
C THR A 190 -25.38 9.16 -6.42
N LEU A 191 -25.39 9.22 -5.10
CA LEU A 191 -24.43 9.95 -4.30
C LEU A 191 -23.18 9.11 -4.08
N LYS A 192 -22.01 9.68 -4.36
CA LYS A 192 -20.71 9.14 -3.99
C LYS A 192 -20.20 9.91 -2.79
N ILE A 193 -20.24 9.31 -1.61
CA ILE A 193 -19.76 9.95 -0.38
C ILE A 193 -18.29 9.60 -0.18
N PRO A 194 -17.34 10.52 -0.38
CA PRO A 194 -15.97 10.27 0.04
C PRO A 194 -15.97 10.30 1.58
N PHE A 195 -15.52 9.23 2.20
CA PHE A 195 -15.11 9.27 3.61
C PHE A 195 -13.62 9.56 3.64
N ALA A 196 -13.22 10.63 4.31
CA ALA A 196 -11.82 10.88 4.56
C ALA A 196 -11.25 9.76 5.45
N GLY A 197 -10.01 9.39 5.18
CA GLY A 197 -9.27 8.37 5.93
C GLY A 197 -8.98 7.11 5.12
N PHE A 198 -8.60 6.08 5.85
CA PHE A 198 -8.17 4.80 5.30
C PHE A 198 -9.36 3.85 5.10
N SER A 199 -9.32 3.11 3.99
CA SER A 199 -10.24 2.03 3.67
C SER A 199 -9.46 0.84 3.11
N LEU A 200 -9.93 -0.35 3.45
CA LEU A 200 -9.41 -1.62 2.95
C LEU A 200 -10.56 -2.42 2.39
N ARG A 201 -10.38 -3.04 1.24
CA ARG A 201 -11.36 -3.87 0.56
C ARG A 201 -10.81 -5.28 0.38
N ASN A 202 -11.70 -6.26 0.52
CA ASN A 202 -11.39 -7.66 0.25
C ASN A 202 -11.36 -7.97 -1.25
N ALA A 203 -11.10 -9.23 -1.60
CA ALA A 203 -11.07 -9.70 -2.98
C ALA A 203 -12.41 -9.54 -3.73
N ASP A 204 -13.53 -9.44 -3.01
CA ASP A 204 -14.87 -9.25 -3.56
C ASP A 204 -15.26 -7.76 -3.69
N GLY A 205 -14.36 -6.83 -3.35
CA GLY A 205 -14.61 -5.38 -3.38
C GLY A 205 -15.29 -4.81 -2.13
N ASN A 206 -15.63 -5.66 -1.16
CA ASN A 206 -16.30 -5.27 0.08
C ASN A 206 -15.33 -4.62 1.07
N ALA A 207 -15.76 -3.54 1.73
CA ALA A 207 -14.98 -2.87 2.76
C ALA A 207 -14.83 -3.75 4.01
N VAL A 208 -13.61 -3.84 4.54
CA VAL A 208 -13.27 -4.65 5.71
C VAL A 208 -12.60 -3.81 6.80
N SER A 209 -12.82 -4.17 8.06
CA SER A 209 -12.26 -3.49 9.23
C SER A 209 -12.05 -4.45 10.40
N GLY A 210 -11.27 -4.03 11.39
CA GLY A 210 -10.99 -4.85 12.57
C GLY A 210 -9.88 -5.88 12.34
N GLU A 211 -10.02 -7.06 12.95
CA GLU A 211 -9.06 -8.16 12.86
C GLU A 211 -9.40 -9.08 11.69
N MET A 212 -8.42 -9.38 10.86
CA MET A 212 -8.60 -10.18 9.65
C MET A 212 -7.37 -11.01 9.35
N GLU A 213 -7.64 -12.20 8.82
CA GLU A 213 -6.64 -13.11 8.30
C GLU A 213 -6.78 -13.17 6.77
N VAL A 214 -5.72 -12.84 6.06
CA VAL A 214 -5.70 -12.74 4.59
C VAL A 214 -4.82 -13.86 4.03
N PRO A 215 -5.34 -14.78 3.19
CA PRO A 215 -4.50 -15.78 2.55
C PRO A 215 -3.38 -15.13 1.74
N TYR A 216 -2.14 -15.60 1.88
CA TYR A 216 -0.97 -15.01 1.20
C TYR A 216 -1.17 -14.85 -0.31
N ASP A 217 -1.79 -15.84 -0.95
CA ASP A 217 -2.05 -15.85 -2.40
C ASP A 217 -3.08 -14.79 -2.84
N ASP A 218 -3.94 -14.34 -1.94
CA ASP A 218 -5.00 -13.37 -2.22
C ASP A 218 -4.63 -11.93 -1.83
N VAL A 219 -3.48 -11.69 -1.21
CA VAL A 219 -3.04 -10.36 -0.75
C VAL A 219 -3.07 -9.31 -1.86
N THR A 220 -2.76 -9.69 -3.10
CA THR A 220 -2.78 -8.76 -4.25
C THR A 220 -4.19 -8.41 -4.71
N ARG A 221 -5.20 -9.21 -4.36
CA ARG A 221 -6.62 -8.98 -4.66
C ARG A 221 -7.30 -8.05 -3.66
N TYR A 222 -6.73 -7.91 -2.47
CA TYR A 222 -7.15 -6.90 -1.49
C TYR A 222 -6.61 -5.54 -1.92
N THR A 223 -7.42 -4.49 -1.80
CA THR A 223 -7.05 -3.13 -2.19
C THR A 223 -7.22 -2.17 -1.03
N TYR A 224 -6.26 -1.25 -0.86
CA TYR A 224 -6.37 -0.14 0.08
C TYR A 224 -6.61 1.15 -0.70
N ALA A 225 -7.33 2.07 -0.07
CA ALA A 225 -7.45 3.44 -0.55
C ALA A 225 -7.44 4.41 0.63
N PHE A 226 -6.72 5.52 0.45
CA PHE A 226 -6.64 6.61 1.41
C PHE A 226 -7.03 7.92 0.72
N THR A 227 -8.00 8.62 1.30
CA THR A 227 -8.37 9.99 0.88
C THR A 227 -8.18 10.91 2.07
N GLY A 228 -7.21 11.82 2.00
CA GLY A 228 -6.97 12.78 3.06
C GLY A 228 -7.89 14.00 2.99
N SER A 229 -7.96 14.70 4.11
CA SER A 229 -8.61 16.01 4.26
C SER A 229 -7.70 16.97 5.03
N GLU A 230 -8.07 18.25 5.14
CA GLU A 230 -7.31 19.23 5.93
C GLU A 230 -7.09 18.78 7.39
N ALA A 231 -8.01 17.99 7.94
CA ALA A 231 -7.93 17.45 9.30
C ALA A 231 -7.31 16.04 9.38
N ASN A 232 -7.14 15.32 8.26
CA ASN A 232 -6.64 13.94 8.21
C ASN A 232 -5.83 13.69 6.94
N ASP A 233 -4.55 14.05 6.93
CA ASP A 233 -3.66 13.89 5.78
C ASP A 233 -2.75 12.66 5.87
N ARG A 234 -2.90 11.84 6.93
CA ARG A 234 -1.94 10.76 7.24
C ARG A 234 -2.55 9.57 7.97
N PHE A 235 -1.88 8.43 7.89
CA PHE A 235 -2.15 7.26 8.73
C PHE A 235 -0.86 6.55 9.09
N SER A 236 -0.86 5.79 10.18
CA SER A 236 0.31 5.01 10.60
C SER A 236 0.13 3.53 10.28
N VAL A 237 1.22 2.88 9.88
CA VAL A 237 1.28 1.44 9.61
C VAL A 237 2.40 0.86 10.46
N LEU A 238 2.06 -0.11 11.30
CA LEU A 238 3.03 -0.90 12.07
C LEU A 238 3.09 -2.28 11.44
N LEU A 239 4.28 -2.74 11.07
CA LEU A 239 4.48 -4.03 10.40
C LEU A 239 5.32 -4.97 11.26
N ASP A 240 5.09 -6.27 11.11
CA ASP A 240 5.76 -7.37 11.83
C ASP A 240 5.83 -7.08 13.34
N ASP A 241 4.66 -6.93 13.95
CA ASP A 241 4.47 -6.65 15.38
C ASP A 241 5.16 -5.36 15.86
N GLY A 242 5.21 -4.38 14.97
CA GLY A 242 5.78 -3.06 15.25
C GLY A 242 7.29 -3.00 15.15
N ARG A 243 7.94 -4.02 14.56
CA ARG A 243 9.37 -3.95 14.18
C ARG A 243 9.63 -2.82 13.20
N LEU A 244 8.71 -2.60 12.25
CA LEU A 244 8.74 -1.45 11.34
C LEU A 244 7.55 -0.55 11.63
N ASN A 245 7.80 0.75 11.80
CA ASN A 245 6.76 1.72 12.14
C ASN A 245 6.80 2.87 11.14
N TYR A 246 5.78 2.98 10.32
CA TYR A 246 5.70 3.97 9.27
C TYR A 246 4.53 4.94 9.45
N LEU A 247 4.72 6.16 8.95
CA LEU A 247 3.71 7.18 8.79
C LEU A 247 3.54 7.47 7.30
N CYS A 248 2.38 7.13 6.76
CA CYS A 248 2.00 7.42 5.38
C CYS A 248 1.32 8.78 5.33
N VAL A 249 1.89 9.74 4.59
CA VAL A 249 1.37 11.12 4.47
C VAL A 249 1.00 11.38 3.01
N GLN A 250 -0.23 11.82 2.76
CA GLN A 250 -0.69 12.11 1.40
C GLN A 250 -0.01 13.36 0.83
N ARG A 251 0.32 13.27 -0.46
CA ARG A 251 0.89 14.34 -1.26
C ARG A 251 -0.13 14.78 -2.32
N GLU A 252 0.06 15.98 -2.85
CA GLU A 252 -0.82 16.59 -3.87
C GLU A 252 -0.88 15.80 -5.19
N ASN A 253 0.08 14.91 -5.44
CA ASN A 253 0.16 14.08 -6.65
C ASN A 253 -0.63 12.75 -6.56
N GLY A 254 -1.49 12.56 -5.55
CA GLY A 254 -2.22 11.31 -5.34
C GLY A 254 -1.34 10.15 -4.86
N ARG A 255 -0.15 10.43 -4.34
CA ARG A 255 0.77 9.44 -3.74
C ARG A 255 0.89 9.66 -2.24
N LEU A 256 1.40 8.64 -1.55
CA LEU A 256 1.67 8.64 -0.13
C LEU A 256 3.19 8.56 0.09
N ALA A 257 3.75 9.52 0.81
CA ALA A 257 5.11 9.41 1.29
C ALA A 257 5.14 8.53 2.54
N VAL A 258 5.87 7.41 2.48
CA VAL A 258 6.06 6.48 3.59
C VAL A 258 7.27 6.92 4.40
N ARG A 259 7.07 7.30 5.65
CA ARG A 259 8.11 7.86 6.53
C ARG A 259 8.37 6.98 7.74
N ASP A 260 9.63 6.72 8.07
CA ASP A 260 10.00 5.93 9.24
C ASP A 260 9.86 6.74 10.55
N LEU A 261 8.96 6.28 11.43
CA LEU A 261 8.73 6.90 12.74
C LEU A 261 9.94 6.77 13.67
N ARG A 262 10.78 5.74 13.49
CA ARG A 262 11.99 5.51 14.29
C ARG A 262 13.17 6.34 13.78
N ASN A 263 13.25 6.57 12.47
CA ASN A 263 14.33 7.31 11.84
C ASN A 263 13.94 8.76 11.50
N LYS A 264 13.48 9.52 12.49
CA LYS A 264 13.18 10.97 12.37
C LYS A 264 12.29 11.33 11.16
N LEU A 265 11.35 10.47 10.78
CA LEU A 265 10.45 10.67 9.64
C LEU A 265 11.18 10.76 8.28
N ALA A 266 12.32 10.08 8.13
CA ALA A 266 12.98 9.91 6.84
C ALA A 266 12.03 9.22 5.85
N VAL A 267 12.03 9.68 4.60
CA VAL A 267 11.22 9.08 3.54
C VAL A 267 11.89 7.78 3.10
N VAL A 268 11.19 6.66 3.30
CA VAL A 268 11.66 5.32 2.95
C VAL A 268 11.12 4.90 1.58
N ASP A 269 9.90 5.33 1.25
CA ASP A 269 9.22 4.93 0.01
C ASP A 269 8.12 5.93 -0.39
N GLU A 270 7.61 5.80 -1.62
CA GLU A 270 6.47 6.54 -2.14
C GLU A 270 5.47 5.63 -2.88
N ILE A 271 4.36 5.32 -2.22
CA ILE A 271 3.30 4.42 -2.71
C ILE A 271 2.10 5.20 -3.26
N GLY A 272 1.17 4.55 -3.96
CA GLY A 272 -0.07 5.19 -4.39
C GLY A 272 -0.98 5.52 -3.19
N ALA A 273 -1.87 6.51 -3.33
CA ALA A 273 -2.97 6.68 -2.36
C ALA A 273 -3.99 5.54 -2.44
N GLU A 274 -4.00 4.81 -3.55
CA GLU A 274 -4.75 3.59 -3.78
C GLU A 274 -3.81 2.53 -4.37
N GLY A 275 -3.99 1.27 -3.99
CA GLY A 275 -3.19 0.16 -4.51
C GLY A 275 -3.50 -1.19 -3.86
N PRO A 276 -2.79 -2.25 -4.27
CA PRO A 276 -2.95 -3.57 -3.67
C PRO A 276 -2.38 -3.62 -2.25
N LEU A 277 -2.96 -4.44 -1.38
CA LEU A 277 -2.53 -4.59 0.01
C LEU A 277 -1.06 -5.03 0.11
N SER A 278 -0.57 -5.82 -0.84
CA SER A 278 0.84 -6.23 -0.93
C SER A 278 1.82 -5.04 -0.93
N GLN A 279 1.44 -3.94 -1.57
CA GLN A 279 2.25 -2.72 -1.61
C GLN A 279 2.31 -2.06 -0.23
N LEU A 280 1.19 -2.01 0.48
CA LEU A 280 1.11 -1.43 1.83
C LEU A 280 1.85 -2.29 2.87
N LEU A 281 1.81 -3.61 2.73
CA LEU A 281 2.48 -4.54 3.62
C LEU A 281 4.01 -4.53 3.45
N MET A 282 4.53 -4.08 2.30
CA MET A 282 5.98 -3.97 2.06
C MET A 282 6.75 -5.28 2.36
N GLY A 283 6.09 -6.43 2.16
CA GLY A 283 6.61 -7.77 2.43
C GLY A 283 6.49 -8.26 3.88
N ALA A 284 5.77 -7.54 4.76
CA ALA A 284 5.47 -7.97 6.12
C ALA A 284 4.31 -8.98 6.19
N HIS A 285 4.27 -9.76 7.27
CA HIS A 285 3.28 -10.82 7.49
C HIS A 285 2.17 -10.40 8.46
N THR A 286 2.47 -9.46 9.35
CA THR A 286 1.48 -8.80 10.19
C THR A 286 1.51 -7.31 9.95
N ALA A 287 0.34 -6.68 9.95
CA ALA A 287 0.21 -5.24 9.86
C ALA A 287 -0.89 -4.72 10.77
N LEU A 288 -0.60 -3.61 11.46
CA LEU A 288 -1.56 -2.82 12.19
C LEU A 288 -1.62 -1.43 11.56
N VAL A 289 -2.66 -1.20 10.77
CA VAL A 289 -2.96 0.13 10.23
C VAL A 289 -3.78 0.88 11.26
N LYS A 290 -3.35 2.10 11.62
CA LYS A 290 -4.11 3.01 12.47
C LYS A 290 -4.36 4.31 11.71
N ASN A 291 -5.63 4.63 11.55
CA ASN A 291 -6.06 5.95 11.10
C ASN A 291 -7.07 6.47 12.11
N ARG A 292 -6.65 7.47 12.90
CA ARG A 292 -7.43 8.03 14.01
C ARG A 292 -7.97 6.94 14.95
N ASN A 293 -9.29 6.77 15.03
CA ASN A 293 -9.92 5.78 15.92
C ASN A 293 -9.98 4.37 15.33
N ASN A 294 -9.85 4.25 14.01
CA ASN A 294 -9.97 2.98 13.31
C ASN A 294 -8.65 2.22 13.31
N ARG A 295 -8.74 0.90 13.54
CA ARG A 295 -7.61 -0.01 13.52
C ARG A 295 -7.93 -1.21 12.64
N TRP A 296 -7.00 -1.58 11.77
CA TRP A 296 -7.02 -2.81 10.99
C TRP A 296 -5.86 -3.68 11.45
N ARG A 297 -6.15 -4.87 11.98
CA ARG A 297 -5.16 -5.90 12.31
C ARG A 297 -5.19 -6.95 11.21
N ILE A 298 -4.14 -7.00 10.41
CA ILE A 298 -4.02 -7.87 9.25
C ILE A 298 -2.94 -8.89 9.57
N SER A 299 -3.28 -10.17 9.44
CA SER A 299 -2.34 -11.29 9.53
C SER A 299 -2.41 -12.08 8.24
N LEU A 300 -1.27 -12.48 7.68
CA LEU A 300 -1.24 -13.31 6.47
C LEU A 300 -1.37 -14.80 6.84
N ALA A 301 -2.44 -15.44 6.35
CA ALA A 301 -2.66 -16.89 6.46
C ALA A 301 -1.66 -17.63 5.57
N GLY A 302 -1.08 -18.72 6.10
CA GLY A 302 0.03 -19.45 5.49
C GLY A 302 1.41 -18.99 5.96
N SER A 303 1.47 -18.20 7.04
CA SER A 303 2.69 -17.93 7.80
C SER A 303 3.33 -19.22 8.30
N LEU A 304 4.67 -19.27 8.34
CA LEU A 304 5.41 -20.20 9.19
C LEU A 304 4.67 -20.34 10.54
N PRO A 305 4.36 -21.57 10.99
CA PRO A 305 3.53 -21.77 12.16
C PRO A 305 4.09 -20.98 13.34
N ALA A 306 3.24 -20.15 13.96
CA ALA A 306 3.57 -19.22 15.05
C ALA A 306 4.19 -19.90 16.31
N SER A 307 4.34 -21.23 16.29
CA SER A 307 4.88 -22.05 17.35
C SER A 307 6.34 -22.47 17.15
N GLU A 308 6.97 -22.22 16.00
CA GLU A 308 8.34 -22.68 15.75
C GLU A 308 9.38 -21.57 15.95
N PRO A 309 10.53 -21.88 16.58
CA PRO A 309 11.58 -20.92 16.81
C PRO A 309 12.15 -20.43 15.47
N VAL A 310 12.00 -19.14 15.19
CA VAL A 310 12.60 -18.49 14.03
C VAL A 310 14.13 -18.61 14.14
N PRO A 311 14.83 -19.14 13.12
CA PRO A 311 16.28 -19.31 13.17
C PRO A 311 16.98 -17.95 13.23
N GLU A 312 18.18 -17.94 13.83
CA GLU A 312 19.06 -16.77 13.75
C GLU A 312 19.40 -16.47 12.29
N CYS A 313 19.46 -15.17 11.93
CA CYS A 313 19.76 -14.72 10.57
C CYS A 313 21.29 -14.76 10.27
N GLU A 314 21.91 -15.88 10.60
CA GLU A 314 23.31 -16.21 10.34
C GLU A 314 23.41 -17.38 9.34
N PRO A 315 24.41 -17.38 8.44
CA PRO A 315 24.47 -18.32 7.32
C PRO A 315 24.30 -19.79 7.74
N THR A 316 25.10 -20.25 8.70
CA THR A 316 25.07 -21.62 9.21
C THR A 316 23.75 -21.97 9.89
N ALA A 317 23.15 -21.04 10.63
CA ALA A 317 21.87 -21.29 11.33
C ALA A 317 20.71 -21.45 10.33
N LEU A 318 20.68 -20.62 9.29
CA LEU A 318 19.70 -20.69 8.20
C LEU A 318 19.81 -21.99 7.41
N VAL A 319 21.04 -22.41 7.11
CA VAL A 319 21.33 -23.69 6.45
C VAL A 319 20.87 -24.88 7.29
N ARG A 320 21.22 -24.90 8.58
CA ARG A 320 20.82 -25.97 9.50
C ARG A 320 19.30 -26.06 9.65
N TYR A 321 18.63 -24.90 9.67
CA TYR A 321 17.18 -24.82 9.68
C TYR A 321 16.57 -25.43 8.41
N ALA A 322 17.05 -25.01 7.22
CA ALA A 322 16.59 -25.56 5.95
C ALA A 322 16.83 -27.08 5.86
N PHE A 323 17.99 -27.56 6.32
CA PHE A 323 18.33 -28.97 6.35
C PHE A 323 17.37 -29.77 7.24
N GLY A 324 17.15 -29.33 8.47
CA GLY A 324 16.24 -30.00 9.42
C GLY A 324 14.82 -30.12 8.88
N ARG A 325 14.32 -29.08 8.21
CA ARG A 325 13.00 -29.09 7.56
C ARG A 325 12.94 -30.04 6.38
N LEU A 326 13.97 -30.05 5.53
CA LEU A 326 14.04 -30.96 4.38
C LEU A 326 14.09 -32.43 4.82
N THR A 327 14.75 -32.73 5.95
CA THR A 327 14.79 -34.09 6.51
C THR A 327 13.47 -34.53 7.15
N ALA A 328 12.68 -33.58 7.65
CA ALA A 328 11.39 -33.86 8.27
C ALA A 328 10.26 -34.05 7.25
N GLU A 329 10.39 -33.50 6.04
CA GLU A 329 9.37 -33.60 4.99
C GLU A 329 9.60 -34.78 4.02
N GLU A 330 8.51 -35.48 3.68
CA GLU A 330 8.48 -36.49 2.63
C GLU A 330 8.65 -35.85 1.23
N PHE A 331 9.07 -36.65 0.24
CA PHE A 331 9.51 -36.19 -1.09
C PHE A 331 8.54 -35.23 -1.83
N GLU A 332 7.24 -35.31 -1.57
CA GLU A 332 6.22 -34.49 -2.24
C GLU A 332 6.10 -33.05 -1.67
N GLY A 333 6.64 -32.77 -0.47
CA GLY A 333 6.55 -31.48 0.21
C GLY A 333 7.60 -30.43 -0.19
N GLU A 334 8.64 -30.81 -0.93
CA GLU A 334 9.83 -29.96 -1.17
C GLU A 334 9.51 -28.60 -1.82
N ASN A 335 8.48 -28.52 -2.66
CA ASN A 335 8.03 -27.27 -3.25
C ASN A 335 7.31 -26.35 -2.25
N ASP A 336 6.64 -26.91 -1.26
CA ASP A 336 5.98 -26.13 -0.21
C ASP A 336 7.02 -25.68 0.83
N LEU A 337 8.00 -26.51 1.16
CA LEU A 337 9.18 -26.08 1.91
C LEU A 337 9.93 -24.95 1.21
N LEU A 338 10.11 -25.04 -0.11
CA LEU A 338 10.72 -23.97 -0.91
C LEU A 338 9.95 -22.65 -0.73
N LYS A 339 8.61 -22.67 -0.81
CA LYS A 339 7.77 -21.49 -0.59
C LYS A 339 7.93 -20.95 0.84
N GLN A 340 7.92 -21.82 1.85
CA GLN A 340 8.09 -21.43 3.26
C GLN A 340 9.46 -20.78 3.51
N LEU A 341 10.54 -21.35 2.98
CA LEU A 341 11.87 -20.77 3.09
C LEU A 341 11.96 -19.43 2.34
N MET A 342 11.32 -19.30 1.17
CA MET A 342 11.23 -18.02 0.46
C MET A 342 10.46 -16.95 1.28
N GLN A 343 9.48 -17.32 2.09
CA GLN A 343 8.83 -16.39 3.03
C GLN A 343 9.78 -15.95 4.16
N LEU A 344 10.66 -16.84 4.62
CA LEU A 344 11.67 -16.55 5.64
C LEU A 344 12.61 -15.40 5.21
N GLU A 345 12.90 -15.26 3.91
CA GLU A 345 13.68 -14.14 3.36
C GLU A 345 13.10 -12.79 3.72
N ALA A 346 11.78 -12.63 3.51
CA ALA A 346 11.06 -11.40 3.78
C ALA A 346 10.95 -11.14 5.29
N HIS A 347 10.72 -12.22 6.07
CA HIS A 347 10.61 -12.14 7.52
C HIS A 347 11.93 -11.70 8.18
N LEU A 348 13.06 -12.31 7.78
CA LEU A 348 14.37 -12.05 8.37
C LEU A 348 15.19 -10.96 7.64
N GLY A 349 14.72 -10.48 6.48
CA GLY A 349 15.39 -9.44 5.71
C GLY A 349 16.73 -9.90 5.14
N PHE A 350 16.76 -11.10 4.54
CA PHE A 350 17.92 -11.64 3.82
C PHE A 350 17.48 -12.31 2.52
N GLN A 351 18.45 -12.69 1.68
CA GLN A 351 18.22 -13.48 0.48
C GLN A 351 19.07 -14.75 0.54
N TRP A 352 18.48 -15.90 0.24
CA TRP A 352 19.16 -17.19 0.21
C TRP A 352 20.32 -17.20 -0.79
N PHE A 353 20.22 -16.50 -1.92
CA PHE A 353 21.31 -16.43 -2.90
C PHE A 353 22.58 -15.74 -2.38
N TRP A 354 22.54 -15.12 -1.19
CA TRP A 354 23.74 -14.58 -0.53
C TRP A 354 24.59 -15.64 0.15
N LEU A 355 24.02 -16.81 0.44
CA LEU A 355 24.76 -17.94 0.97
C LEU A 355 25.67 -18.49 -0.12
N LYS A 356 26.89 -18.85 0.28
CA LYS A 356 27.87 -19.52 -0.57
C LYS A 356 27.81 -21.02 -0.35
N GLU A 357 28.33 -21.77 -1.30
CA GLU A 357 28.44 -23.24 -1.17
C GLU A 357 29.21 -23.68 0.09
N ALA A 358 30.19 -22.88 0.53
CA ALA A 358 30.89 -23.12 1.78
C ALA A 358 29.97 -23.06 3.01
N ASP A 359 28.95 -22.21 3.01
CA ASP A 359 28.04 -21.99 4.15
C ASP A 359 27.11 -23.19 4.38
N TRP A 360 26.83 -23.99 3.34
CA TRP A 360 26.05 -25.23 3.43
C TRP A 360 26.87 -26.50 3.29
N SER A 361 28.19 -26.39 3.50
CA SER A 361 29.07 -27.55 3.52
C SER A 361 28.71 -28.54 4.61
N PHE A 362 29.14 -29.77 4.40
CA PHE A 362 28.94 -30.88 5.31
C PHE A 362 29.37 -30.58 6.77
N GLU A 363 30.47 -29.83 6.96
CA GLU A 363 31.00 -29.46 8.29
C GLU A 363 29.98 -28.68 9.14
N HIS A 364 29.10 -27.92 8.50
CA HIS A 364 28.08 -27.10 9.16
C HIS A 364 26.80 -27.87 9.50
N LEU A 365 26.67 -29.10 9.00
CA LEU A 365 25.56 -30.01 9.27
C LEU A 365 25.90 -31.04 10.36
N ASP A 366 27.05 -30.89 11.02
CA ASP A 366 27.47 -31.77 12.10
C ASP A 366 26.43 -31.82 13.23
N GLY A 367 26.17 -33.03 13.73
CA GLY A 367 25.10 -33.33 14.69
C GLY A 367 23.67 -33.40 14.13
N LEU A 368 23.43 -33.09 12.86
CA LEU A 368 22.14 -33.34 12.18
C LEU A 368 22.19 -34.57 11.27
N LEU A 369 23.39 -34.96 10.84
CA LEU A 369 23.65 -36.19 10.11
C LEU A 369 24.03 -37.29 11.10
N ASP A 370 23.50 -38.49 10.90
CA ASP A 370 23.84 -39.66 11.73
C ASP A 370 25.17 -40.24 11.24
N MET A 371 26.24 -39.75 11.88
CA MET A 371 27.64 -40.05 11.54
C MET A 371 28.26 -41.19 12.34
N ALA A 372 27.53 -41.76 13.30
CA ALA A 372 28.03 -42.87 14.12
C ALA A 372 28.19 -44.14 13.26
N ASP A 373 29.28 -44.88 13.46
CA ASP A 373 29.52 -46.21 12.89
C ASP A 373 29.45 -46.27 11.34
N LEU A 374 29.76 -45.16 10.66
CA LEU A 374 29.72 -45.09 9.19
C LEU A 374 30.80 -45.92 8.50
N ASP A 375 31.98 -46.01 9.11
CA ASP A 375 33.11 -46.78 8.57
C ASP A 375 32.81 -48.29 8.54
N ASP A 376 31.89 -48.74 9.41
CA ASP A 376 31.48 -50.15 9.53
C ASP A 376 30.17 -50.46 8.79
N ASN A 377 29.49 -49.46 8.20
CA ASN A 377 28.21 -49.64 7.50
C ASN A 377 28.14 -48.87 6.16
N PRO A 378 28.56 -49.50 5.04
CA PRO A 378 28.58 -48.86 3.72
C PRO A 378 27.18 -48.48 3.21
N GLU A 379 26.11 -49.17 3.63
CA GLU A 379 24.74 -48.80 3.27
C GLU A 379 24.31 -47.51 3.96
N LYS A 380 24.69 -47.32 5.22
CA LYS A 380 24.43 -46.08 5.97
C LYS A 380 25.18 -44.90 5.35
N MET A 381 26.43 -45.11 4.97
CA MET A 381 27.24 -44.13 4.24
C MET A 381 26.56 -43.70 2.92
N MET A 382 26.07 -44.66 2.14
CA MET A 382 25.38 -44.37 0.89
C MET A 382 24.07 -43.59 1.11
N ARG A 383 23.30 -43.92 2.16
CA ARG A 383 22.06 -43.19 2.51
C ARG A 383 22.34 -41.74 2.91
N GLN A 384 23.37 -41.50 3.72
CA GLN A 384 23.74 -40.13 4.12
C GLN A 384 24.25 -39.31 2.92
N ALA A 385 25.04 -39.92 2.03
CA ALA A 385 25.49 -39.26 0.81
C ALA A 385 24.32 -38.88 -0.11
N LEU A 386 23.32 -39.75 -0.26
CA LEU A 386 22.11 -39.45 -1.04
C LEU A 386 21.29 -38.31 -0.43
N LEU A 387 21.17 -38.27 0.90
CA LEU A 387 20.48 -37.20 1.61
C LEU A 387 21.19 -35.86 1.41
N TYR A 388 22.52 -35.83 1.56
CA TYR A 388 23.31 -34.63 1.33
C TYR A 388 23.20 -34.14 -0.12
N ASN A 389 23.29 -35.04 -1.10
CA ASN A 389 23.10 -34.69 -2.51
C ASN A 389 21.70 -34.14 -2.80
N ARG A 390 20.65 -34.63 -2.10
CA ARG A 390 19.30 -34.05 -2.19
C ARG A 390 19.29 -32.63 -1.64
N PHE A 391 19.88 -32.43 -0.46
CA PHE A 391 19.96 -31.12 0.17
C PHE A 391 20.73 -30.10 -0.68
N GLU A 392 21.87 -30.49 -1.25
CA GLU A 392 22.67 -29.63 -2.13
C GLU A 392 21.86 -29.19 -3.36
N ARG A 393 21.17 -30.12 -4.03
CA ARG A 393 20.26 -29.79 -5.15
C ARG A 393 19.14 -28.85 -4.72
N PHE A 394 18.57 -29.07 -3.55
CA PHE A 394 17.54 -28.21 -2.98
C PHE A 394 18.07 -26.80 -2.70
N MET A 395 19.26 -26.66 -2.13
CA MET A 395 19.90 -25.36 -1.88
C MET A 395 20.21 -24.62 -3.18
N HIS A 396 20.68 -25.30 -4.22
CA HIS A 396 20.82 -24.70 -5.54
C HIS A 396 19.48 -24.20 -6.12
N LYS A 397 18.40 -24.98 -5.94
CA LYS A 397 17.05 -24.57 -6.36
C LYS A 397 16.56 -23.35 -5.56
N LEU A 398 16.73 -23.36 -4.23
CA LEU A 398 16.35 -22.27 -3.33
C LEU A 398 17.11 -20.97 -3.65
N THR A 399 18.42 -21.05 -3.84
CA THR A 399 19.24 -19.88 -4.22
C THR A 399 18.90 -19.36 -5.61
N ALA A 400 18.61 -20.22 -6.59
CA ALA A 400 18.17 -19.81 -7.92
C ALA A 400 16.78 -19.13 -7.89
N CYS A 401 15.84 -19.66 -7.11
CA CYS A 401 14.53 -19.05 -6.89
C CYS A 401 14.65 -17.69 -6.19
N SER A 402 15.48 -17.61 -5.14
CA SER A 402 15.82 -16.37 -4.42
C SER A 402 16.41 -15.31 -5.34
N TYR A 403 17.36 -15.69 -6.20
CA TYR A 403 17.96 -14.79 -7.19
C TYR A 403 16.93 -14.31 -8.22
N SER A 404 16.07 -15.19 -8.70
CA SER A 404 15.02 -14.84 -9.68
C SER A 404 13.95 -13.92 -9.07
N ALA A 405 13.68 -14.07 -7.77
CA ALA A 405 12.73 -13.27 -7.01
C ALA A 405 13.36 -12.00 -6.39
N MET A 406 14.55 -11.58 -6.85
CA MET A 406 15.32 -10.47 -6.28
C MET A 406 14.46 -9.20 -6.11
N LYS A 407 14.07 -8.95 -4.87
CA LYS A 407 13.51 -7.66 -4.45
C LYS A 407 14.65 -6.76 -4.00
N PRO A 408 14.66 -5.47 -4.34
CA PRO A 408 15.60 -4.53 -3.73
C PRO A 408 15.35 -4.52 -2.23
N ILE A 409 16.32 -5.00 -1.45
CA ILE A 409 16.27 -4.89 0.01
C ILE A 409 16.42 -3.41 0.33
N GLN A 410 15.42 -2.86 1.01
CA GLN A 410 15.43 -1.46 1.42
C GLN A 410 16.73 -1.15 2.16
N GLY A 411 17.39 -0.04 1.79
CA GLY A 411 18.71 0.33 2.31
C GLY A 411 18.77 0.32 3.84
N ASP A 412 17.68 0.74 4.49
CA ASP A 412 17.54 0.76 5.94
C ASP A 412 17.55 -0.65 6.57
N ARG A 413 16.94 -1.66 5.91
CA ARG A 413 16.94 -3.05 6.40
C ARG A 413 18.32 -3.69 6.30
N LEU A 414 19.05 -3.41 5.21
CA LEU A 414 20.44 -3.87 5.05
C LEU A 414 21.35 -3.20 6.09
N GLN A 415 21.18 -1.90 6.32
CA GLN A 415 21.95 -1.15 7.30
C GLN A 415 21.67 -1.64 8.72
N ALA A 416 20.40 -1.84 9.08
CA ALA A 416 20.00 -2.39 10.38
C ALA A 416 20.61 -3.78 10.63
N ARG A 417 20.60 -4.67 9.62
CA ARG A 417 21.22 -5.99 9.72
C ARG A 417 22.73 -5.91 9.90
N ASN A 418 23.39 -5.06 9.10
CA ASN A 418 24.83 -4.85 9.23
C ASN A 418 25.20 -4.30 10.61
N ASN A 419 24.38 -3.41 11.16
CA ASN A 419 24.56 -2.88 12.51
C ASN A 419 24.35 -3.97 13.57
N LYS A 420 23.30 -4.80 13.45
CA LYS A 420 23.07 -5.94 14.36
C LYS A 420 24.24 -6.93 14.38
N ARG A 421 24.80 -7.27 13.21
CA ARG A 421 26.01 -8.11 13.10
C ARG A 421 27.23 -7.44 13.72
N LYS A 422 27.42 -6.13 13.52
CA LYS A 422 28.50 -5.38 14.15
C LYS A 422 28.38 -5.37 15.68
N ILE A 423 27.16 -5.18 16.20
CA ILE A 423 26.87 -5.23 17.64
C ILE A 423 27.20 -6.62 18.19
N ALA A 424 26.69 -7.70 17.59
CA ALA A 424 26.98 -9.07 18.02
C ALA A 424 28.48 -9.39 18.02
N ARG A 425 29.22 -8.96 16.98
CA ARG A 425 30.68 -9.09 16.95
C ARG A 425 31.35 -8.32 18.08
N CYS A 426 30.92 -7.09 18.37
CA CYS A 426 31.46 -6.28 19.46
C CYS A 426 31.18 -6.92 20.83
N VAL A 427 29.96 -7.42 21.06
CA VAL A 427 29.60 -8.15 22.29
C VAL A 427 30.48 -9.38 22.46
N LYS A 428 30.65 -10.20 21.42
CA LYS A 428 31.53 -11.38 21.47
C LYS A 428 32.98 -11.00 21.76
N ARG A 429 33.50 -9.91 21.17
CA ARG A 429 34.83 -9.38 21.48
C ARG A 429 34.95 -8.94 22.94
N ILE A 430 33.93 -8.27 23.48
CA ILE A 430 33.90 -7.85 24.90
C ILE A 430 33.86 -9.08 25.82
N ALA A 431 33.06 -10.09 25.50
CA ALA A 431 33.00 -11.35 26.25
C ALA A 431 34.35 -12.07 26.23
N ASN A 432 34.99 -12.19 25.06
CA ASN A 432 36.32 -12.79 24.93
C ASN A 432 37.39 -12.01 25.71
N HIS A 433 37.36 -10.68 25.64
CA HIS A 433 38.31 -9.83 26.40
C HIS A 433 38.15 -9.99 27.90
N ARG A 434 36.91 -10.14 28.39
CA ARG A 434 36.61 -10.44 29.80
C ARG A 434 37.07 -11.85 30.20
N SER A 435 36.94 -12.85 29.32
CA SER A 435 37.43 -14.20 29.61
C SER A 435 38.96 -14.29 29.56
N ASP A 436 39.62 -13.56 28.65
CA ASP A 436 41.08 -13.54 28.53
C ASP A 436 41.73 -12.81 29.72
N ALA A 437 41.03 -11.82 30.31
CA ALA A 437 41.44 -11.17 31.55
C ALA A 437 41.51 -12.14 32.74
N GLY A 438 40.64 -13.15 32.77
CA GLY A 438 40.64 -14.19 33.81
C GLY A 438 41.75 -15.23 33.65
N SER A 439 42.45 -15.26 32.51
CA SER A 439 43.46 -16.27 32.16
C SER A 439 44.90 -15.83 32.46
N SER A 440 45.16 -14.52 32.62
CA SER A 440 46.51 -14.00 32.88
C SER A 440 46.67 -13.46 34.31
N ILE A 441 46.74 -14.36 35.29
CA ILE A 441 47.39 -14.04 36.57
C ILE A 441 48.90 -14.25 36.38
N VAL A 442 49.60 -13.21 35.95
CA VAL A 442 51.05 -13.10 36.17
C VAL A 442 51.22 -12.44 37.53
N THR A 443 51.62 -13.23 38.53
CA THR A 443 52.01 -12.74 39.86
C THR A 443 53.20 -11.77 39.73
N PRO A 444 53.09 -10.53 40.23
CA PRO A 444 54.27 -9.69 40.42
C PRO A 444 55.04 -10.15 41.68
N PRO A 445 56.38 -10.01 41.70
CA PRO A 445 57.17 -10.34 42.88
C PRO A 445 56.99 -9.28 43.96
N ASN A 446 56.88 -9.76 45.20
CA ASN A 446 57.01 -9.03 46.48
C ASN A 446 57.67 -7.65 46.40
N SER A 447 56.98 -6.59 46.84
CA SER A 447 57.42 -5.77 47.99
C SER A 447 56.42 -4.69 48.36
N TYR A 448 56.29 -4.48 49.67
CA TYR A 448 55.51 -3.47 50.41
C TYR A 448 54.04 -3.80 50.72
N GLN A 449 53.88 -4.45 51.89
CA GLN A 449 52.72 -4.28 52.76
C GLN A 449 52.72 -2.86 53.33
N ASP A 450 51.58 -2.20 53.28
CA ASP A 450 51.11 -1.36 54.38
C ASP A 450 49.57 -1.36 54.37
N ASP A 451 49.04 -1.50 55.58
CA ASP A 451 47.67 -1.85 55.90
C ASP A 451 46.66 -0.71 55.64
N ALA A 452 45.55 -1.03 54.98
CA ALA A 452 44.25 -0.39 55.22
C ALA A 452 43.13 -1.22 54.58
N ASP A 453 42.26 -1.76 55.44
CA ASP A 453 40.96 -2.34 55.09
C ASP A 453 40.12 -1.35 54.27
N ASP A 454 39.86 -1.69 53.02
CA ASP A 454 38.63 -1.34 52.31
C ASP A 454 38.35 -2.47 51.30
N ASN A 455 37.47 -3.38 51.72
CA ASN A 455 37.04 -4.54 50.95
C ASN A 455 36.06 -4.09 49.85
N PHE A 456 36.57 -3.46 48.78
CA PHE A 456 35.91 -3.45 47.48
C PHE A 456 36.36 -4.69 46.71
N PRO A 457 35.44 -5.51 46.17
CA PRO A 457 35.85 -6.56 45.25
C PRO A 457 36.44 -5.86 44.02
N ASN A 458 37.77 -5.91 43.90
CA ASN A 458 38.49 -5.64 42.65
C ASN A 458 38.05 -6.70 41.64
N ASP A 459 36.94 -6.44 40.96
CA ASP A 459 36.50 -7.21 39.82
C ASP A 459 37.50 -6.93 38.68
N ALA A 460 38.53 -7.76 38.63
CA ALA A 460 39.68 -7.67 37.74
C ALA A 460 39.29 -8.03 36.29
N GLY A 461 38.37 -7.26 35.71
CA GLY A 461 38.14 -7.22 34.28
C GLY A 461 39.16 -6.31 33.61
N SER A 462 39.86 -6.79 32.58
CA SER A 462 40.74 -5.96 31.76
C SER A 462 39.96 -4.76 31.21
N SER A 463 40.53 -3.56 31.39
CA SER A 463 39.88 -2.33 30.94
C SER A 463 39.61 -2.38 29.44
N LEU A 464 38.47 -1.84 28.97
CA LEU A 464 38.19 -1.63 27.54
C LEU A 464 39.27 -0.77 26.85
N TRP A 465 40.05 -0.02 27.63
CA TRP A 465 41.21 0.74 27.18
C TRP A 465 42.41 -0.13 26.73
N ALA A 466 42.40 -1.43 27.06
CA ALA A 466 43.40 -2.40 26.61
C ALA A 466 43.09 -2.99 25.22
N LEU A 467 41.90 -2.76 24.67
CA LEU A 467 41.57 -3.10 23.28
C LEU A 467 42.28 -2.17 22.30
N ALA A 468 42.54 -2.66 21.09
CA ALA A 468 43.07 -1.83 20.02
C ALA A 468 42.17 -0.61 19.76
N GLU A 469 42.77 0.54 19.45
CA GLU A 469 42.05 1.80 19.34
C GLU A 469 40.90 1.76 18.31
N ALA A 470 41.09 1.04 17.20
CA ALA A 470 40.07 0.84 16.18
C ALA A 470 38.84 0.09 16.73
N ASP A 471 39.07 -0.99 17.49
CA ASP A 471 38.01 -1.78 18.13
C ASP A 471 37.28 -0.99 19.21
N ARG A 472 38.04 -0.24 20.03
CA ARG A 472 37.47 0.64 21.06
C ARG A 472 36.56 1.71 20.45
N ARG A 473 36.97 2.33 19.34
CA ARG A 473 36.17 3.33 18.63
C ARG A 473 34.91 2.72 18.02
N GLU A 474 35.00 1.51 17.43
CA GLU A 474 33.83 0.81 16.89
C GLU A 474 32.80 0.49 17.99
N ILE A 475 33.27 -0.04 19.13
CA ILE A 475 32.43 -0.33 20.31
C ILE A 475 31.75 0.95 20.83
N LEU A 476 32.50 2.03 21.04
CA LEU A 476 31.96 3.30 21.54
C LEU A 476 30.93 3.89 20.57
N THR A 477 31.19 3.82 19.27
CA THR A 477 30.28 4.34 18.24
C THR A 477 28.97 3.55 18.20
N LEU A 478 29.03 2.23 18.30
CA LEU A 478 27.84 1.38 18.29
C LEU A 478 27.07 1.49 19.61
N PHE A 479 27.77 1.56 20.75
CA PHE A 479 27.17 1.81 22.05
C PHE A 479 26.46 3.16 22.12
N SER A 480 27.04 4.22 21.54
CA SER A 480 26.40 5.56 21.56
C SER A 480 25.22 5.65 20.59
N THR A 481 25.31 4.98 19.43
CA THR A 481 24.32 5.11 18.34
C THR A 481 23.17 4.12 18.51
N PHE A 482 23.43 2.93 19.05
CA PHE A 482 22.46 1.83 19.22
C PHE A 482 22.44 1.35 20.67
N HIS A 483 22.43 2.28 21.62
CA HIS A 483 22.60 2.00 23.05
C HIS A 483 21.68 0.90 23.58
N ARG A 484 20.37 0.97 23.28
CA ARG A 484 19.39 -0.01 23.74
C ARG A 484 19.69 -1.41 23.21
N ASP A 485 19.86 -1.55 21.90
CA ASP A 485 20.12 -2.83 21.24
C ASP A 485 21.49 -3.41 21.66
N PHE A 486 22.47 -2.55 21.93
CA PHE A 486 23.80 -2.94 22.40
C PHE A 486 23.77 -3.44 23.86
N ILE A 487 23.03 -2.78 24.74
CA ILE A 487 22.85 -3.20 26.14
C ILE A 487 22.06 -4.51 26.23
N GLU A 488 20.99 -4.64 25.44
CA GLU A 488 20.20 -5.88 25.37
C GLU A 488 21.07 -7.06 24.93
N ALA A 489 21.92 -6.86 23.92
CA ALA A 489 22.87 -7.87 23.46
C ALA A 489 24.01 -8.17 24.46
N LEU A 490 24.32 -7.27 25.41
CA LEU A 490 25.31 -7.53 26.47
C LEU A 490 24.73 -8.32 27.65
N GLY A 491 23.40 -8.32 27.81
CA GLY A 491 22.68 -8.98 28.92
C GLY A 491 22.03 -10.33 28.53
N ALA A 492 22.04 -10.68 27.25
CA ALA A 492 21.77 -12.02 26.73
C ALA A 492 23.08 -12.81 26.65
#